data_AF-A0A853PQH0-F1
#
_entry.id   AF-A0A853PQH0-F1
#
_cell.length_a   1.000
_cell.length_b   1.000
_cell.length_c   1.000
_cell.angle_alpha   90.00
_cell.angle_beta   90.00
_cell.angle_gamma   90.00
#
_symmetry.space_group_name_H-M   'P 1'
#
loop_
_entity.id
_entity.type
_entity.pdbx_description
1 polymer ?
#
loop_
_entity_poly.entity_id
_entity_poly.type
_entity_poly.pdbx_seq_one_letter_code
_entity_poly.pdbx_strand_id
1 'polypeptide(L)'
;MEKNISQEKRIEELEARLKEQEKLGSLGLLSAGIAHEIQNPLNFVINFSKLSGQLLADLADRVDEAKARIPEAELEDIKDILSGLRENVDKIKEHGDRAISIIRGILLYSRGKEDEFMLTQIQKLTKEYVWLAYHAMRANYKNFNIAIREDYAKDIPSIRLIPQDFSRAVLNVMNNACYAVWKKWQNAPEGYSPEIMVTLEKLDKRIVLSIRDNGEGMSPEVKRKLFDSFFTTKPVGQGTGLGMAIVRDIIENKHHGKVLFDSVLHEYTCFRFIIPIA
;
A
#
# COMPACT_ATOMS: atom_id res chain seq x y z
N MET A 1 -23.91 39.64 -4.41
CA MET A 1 -22.54 39.48 -3.83
C MET A 1 -22.26 38.03 -3.42
N GLU A 2 -23.10 37.37 -2.60
CA GLU A 2 -22.87 35.97 -2.18
C GLU A 2 -22.72 34.95 -3.33
N LYS A 3 -23.47 35.14 -4.43
CA LYS A 3 -23.38 34.27 -5.61
C LYS A 3 -22.05 34.39 -6.37
N ASN A 4 -21.42 35.57 -6.37
CA ASN A 4 -20.10 35.79 -6.98
C ASN A 4 -18.98 35.21 -6.11
N ILE A 5 -19.06 35.40 -4.79
CA ILE A 5 -18.08 34.82 -3.84
C ILE A 5 -18.12 33.28 -3.89
N SER A 6 -19.31 32.69 -4.08
CA SER A 6 -19.46 31.24 -4.29
C SER A 6 -18.92 30.76 -5.64
N GLN A 7 -18.93 31.59 -6.68
CA GLN A 7 -18.37 31.25 -7.99
C GLN A 7 -16.85 31.39 -8.01
N GLU A 8 -16.30 32.45 -7.42
CA GLU A 8 -14.85 32.65 -7.27
C GLU A 8 -14.22 31.52 -6.46
N LYS A 9 -14.79 31.14 -5.31
CA LYS A 9 -14.31 29.98 -4.54
C LYS A 9 -14.33 28.69 -5.35
N ARG A 10 -15.37 28.48 -6.17
CA ARG A 10 -15.51 27.27 -6.99
C ARG A 10 -14.54 27.26 -8.16
N ILE A 11 -14.18 28.43 -8.69
CA ILE A 11 -13.13 28.60 -9.70
C ILE A 11 -11.77 28.33 -9.07
N GLU A 12 -11.46 28.89 -7.90
CA GLU A 12 -10.21 28.62 -7.18
C GLU A 12 -10.05 27.13 -6.82
N GLU A 13 -11.13 26.47 -6.37
CA GLU A 13 -11.12 25.02 -6.11
C GLU A 13 -10.88 24.19 -7.37
N LEU A 14 -11.45 24.61 -8.52
CA LEU A 14 -11.24 23.95 -9.81
C LEU A 14 -9.83 24.20 -10.35
N GLU A 15 -9.29 25.41 -10.21
CA GLU A 15 -7.92 25.75 -10.60
C GLU A 15 -6.90 25.00 -9.74
N ALA A 16 -7.13 24.89 -8.43
CA ALA A 16 -6.30 24.08 -7.55
C ALA A 16 -6.31 22.60 -7.94
N ARG A 17 -7.49 22.04 -8.23
CA ARG A 17 -7.64 20.66 -8.72
C ARG A 17 -6.99 20.43 -10.08
N LEU A 18 -7.12 21.37 -11.02
CA LEU A 18 -6.48 21.31 -12.33
C LEU A 18 -4.96 21.34 -12.22
N LYS A 19 -4.43 22.25 -11.39
CA LYS A 19 -2.99 22.37 -11.14
C LYS A 19 -2.44 21.12 -10.45
N GLU A 20 -3.21 20.52 -9.55
CA GLU A 20 -2.88 19.23 -8.94
C GLU A 20 -2.90 18.11 -9.99
N GLN A 21 -3.94 18.03 -10.85
CA GLN A 21 -4.03 17.06 -11.94
C GLN A 21 -2.92 17.20 -12.99
N GLU A 22 -2.53 18.41 -13.40
CA GLU A 22 -1.43 18.64 -14.35
C GLU A 22 -0.08 18.21 -13.76
N LYS A 23 0.16 18.56 -12.50
CA LYS A 23 1.38 18.18 -11.77
C LYS A 23 1.48 16.66 -11.63
N LEU A 24 0.34 16.00 -11.50
CA LEU A 24 0.21 14.57 -11.40
C LEU A 24 0.34 13.86 -12.78
N GLY A 25 -0.31 14.38 -13.82
CA GLY A 25 -0.27 13.84 -15.19
C GLY A 25 1.11 13.95 -15.83
N SER A 26 1.83 15.05 -15.58
CA SER A 26 3.22 15.24 -16.03
C SER A 26 4.20 14.24 -15.39
N LEU A 27 3.98 13.87 -14.12
CA LEU A 27 4.70 12.76 -13.48
C LEU A 27 4.39 11.42 -14.17
N GLY A 28 3.16 11.20 -14.64
CA GLY A 28 2.72 9.93 -15.19
C GLY A 28 3.39 9.48 -16.50
N LEU A 29 3.71 10.39 -17.42
CA LEU A 29 4.29 10.05 -18.73
C LEU A 29 5.79 9.73 -18.69
N LEU A 30 6.55 10.36 -17.80
CA LEU A 30 8.01 10.17 -17.66
C LEU A 30 8.39 9.02 -16.71
N SER A 31 7.47 8.60 -15.85
CA SER A 31 7.81 7.78 -14.68
C SER A 31 8.05 6.30 -14.97
N ALA A 32 7.55 5.71 -16.06
CA ALA A 32 7.69 4.26 -16.27
C ALA A 32 9.12 3.81 -16.61
N GLY A 33 9.81 4.55 -17.49
CA GLY A 33 11.20 4.27 -17.86
C GLY A 33 12.18 4.67 -16.75
N ILE A 34 12.00 5.88 -16.21
CA ILE A 34 12.83 6.41 -15.11
C ILE A 34 12.70 5.54 -13.85
N ALA A 35 11.51 5.06 -13.51
CA ALA A 35 11.33 4.21 -12.35
C ALA A 35 12.05 2.86 -12.48
N HIS A 36 12.04 2.25 -13.66
CA HIS A 36 12.78 1.01 -13.90
C HIS A 36 14.29 1.25 -13.82
N GLU A 37 14.76 2.37 -14.37
CA GLU A 37 16.18 2.77 -14.33
C GLU A 37 16.66 3.15 -12.92
N ILE A 38 15.80 3.67 -12.05
CA ILE A 38 16.14 3.95 -10.63
C ILE A 38 15.99 2.69 -9.76
N GLN A 39 15.03 1.82 -10.05
CA GLN A 39 14.86 0.55 -9.32
C GLN A 39 16.08 -0.35 -9.43
N ASN A 40 16.72 -0.40 -10.60
CA ASN A 40 17.90 -1.22 -10.83
C ASN A 40 19.08 -0.89 -9.89
N PRO A 41 19.62 0.34 -9.83
CA PRO A 41 20.68 0.71 -8.89
C PRO A 41 20.25 0.55 -7.42
N LEU A 42 18.98 0.82 -7.08
CA LEU A 42 18.50 0.59 -5.71
C LEU A 42 18.49 -0.88 -5.31
N ASN A 43 18.08 -1.78 -6.21
CA ASN A 43 18.16 -3.22 -5.96
C ASN A 43 19.60 -3.66 -5.74
N PHE A 44 20.57 -3.10 -6.48
CA PHE A 44 21.99 -3.35 -6.24
C PHE A 44 22.42 -2.87 -4.86
N VAL A 45 22.07 -1.64 -4.46
CA VAL A 45 22.39 -1.10 -3.12
C VAL A 45 21.82 -1.99 -2.00
N ILE A 46 20.58 -2.43 -2.12
CA ILE A 46 19.93 -3.31 -1.13
C ILE A 46 20.61 -4.68 -1.09
N ASN A 47 20.94 -5.26 -2.24
CA ASN A 47 21.60 -6.56 -2.31
C ASN A 47 23.01 -6.51 -1.73
N PHE A 48 23.78 -5.46 -2.04
CA PHE A 48 25.10 -5.26 -1.44
C PHE A 48 25.01 -5.01 0.06
N SER A 49 24.04 -4.24 0.54
CA SER A 49 23.79 -4.10 1.98
C SER A 49 23.49 -5.45 2.64
N LYS A 50 22.59 -6.27 2.08
CA LYS A 50 22.31 -7.62 2.61
C LYS A 50 23.56 -8.50 2.66
N LEU A 51 24.36 -8.50 1.59
CA LEU A 51 25.61 -9.27 1.54
C LEU A 51 26.61 -8.77 2.58
N SER A 52 26.79 -7.45 2.71
CA SER A 52 27.64 -6.86 3.75
C SER A 52 27.16 -7.23 5.15
N GLY A 53 25.85 -7.29 5.38
CA GLY A 53 25.28 -7.74 6.65
C GLY A 53 25.63 -9.21 6.97
N GLN A 54 25.64 -10.08 5.96
CA GLN A 54 26.10 -11.47 6.11
C GLN A 54 27.59 -11.55 6.42
N LEU A 55 28.43 -10.79 5.70
CA LEU A 55 29.87 -10.73 5.95
C LEU A 55 30.19 -10.20 7.35
N LEU A 56 29.42 -9.22 7.85
CA LEU A 56 29.54 -8.72 9.22
C LEU A 56 29.15 -9.77 10.26
N ALA A 57 28.13 -10.60 9.97
CA ALA A 57 27.77 -11.72 10.84
C ALA A 57 28.88 -12.77 10.88
N ASP A 58 29.39 -13.19 9.71
CA ASP A 58 30.51 -14.14 9.63
C ASP A 58 31.77 -13.61 10.33
N LEU A 59 32.03 -12.30 10.23
CA LEU A 59 33.14 -11.65 10.92
C LEU A 59 32.93 -11.63 12.44
N ALA A 60 31.71 -11.35 12.91
CA ALA A 60 31.38 -11.38 14.32
C ALA A 60 31.57 -12.80 14.91
N ASP A 61 31.15 -13.84 14.19
CA ASP A 61 31.36 -15.24 14.61
C ASP A 61 32.86 -15.56 14.76
N ARG A 62 33.68 -15.15 13.79
CA ARG A 62 35.14 -15.32 13.86
C ARG A 62 35.80 -14.55 15.00
N VAL A 63 35.30 -13.35 15.30
CA VAL A 63 35.78 -12.57 16.45
C VAL A 63 35.42 -13.28 17.75
N ASP A 64 34.21 -13.84 17.87
CA ASP A 64 33.80 -14.60 19.05
C ASP A 64 34.58 -15.91 19.23
N GLU A 65 34.96 -16.59 18.14
CA GLU A 65 35.87 -17.75 18.18
C GLU A 65 37.29 -17.35 18.65
N ALA A 66 37.77 -16.17 18.25
CA ALA A 66 39.11 -15.67 18.57
C ALA A 66 39.20 -14.93 19.91
N LYS A 67 38.08 -14.70 20.61
CA LYS A 67 38.00 -13.83 21.80
C LYS A 67 39.03 -14.12 22.89
N ALA A 68 39.43 -15.39 23.06
CA ALA A 68 40.42 -15.78 24.07
C ALA A 68 41.85 -15.30 23.76
N ARG A 69 42.11 -14.85 22.53
CA ARG A 69 43.39 -14.34 22.04
C ARG A 69 43.41 -12.82 21.92
N ILE A 70 42.29 -12.15 22.17
CA ILE A 70 42.12 -10.70 22.01
C ILE A 70 42.04 -10.09 23.42
N PRO A 71 42.82 -9.03 23.73
CA PRO A 71 42.66 -8.29 24.98
C PRO A 71 41.23 -7.78 25.17
N GLU A 72 40.71 -7.81 26.39
CA GLU A 72 39.29 -7.50 26.66
C GLU A 72 38.87 -6.10 26.19
N ALA A 73 39.72 -5.09 26.39
CA ALA A 73 39.48 -3.73 25.91
C ALA A 73 39.42 -3.63 24.36
N GLU A 74 40.30 -4.34 23.66
CA GLU A 74 40.29 -4.36 22.18
C GLU A 74 39.08 -5.14 21.63
N LEU A 75 38.65 -6.18 22.34
CA LEU A 75 37.46 -6.96 21.98
C LEU A 75 36.19 -6.11 22.09
N GLU A 76 36.08 -5.27 23.11
CA GLU A 76 34.97 -4.33 23.29
C GLU A 76 34.91 -3.31 22.14
N ASP A 77 36.03 -2.66 21.82
CA ASP A 77 36.14 -1.72 20.70
C ASP A 77 35.75 -2.37 19.35
N ILE A 78 36.23 -3.60 19.09
CA ILE A 78 35.89 -4.34 17.86
C ILE A 78 34.38 -4.62 17.79
N LYS A 79 33.77 -5.03 18.91
CA LYS A 79 32.33 -5.33 18.96
C LYS A 79 31.49 -4.08 18.75
N ASP A 80 31.91 -2.94 19.28
CA ASP A 80 31.23 -1.66 19.07
C ASP A 80 31.29 -1.22 17.61
N ILE A 81 32.45 -1.36 16.95
CA ILE A 81 32.59 -1.07 15.52
C ILE A 81 31.71 -2.00 14.68
N LEU A 82 31.70 -3.32 14.97
CA LEU A 82 30.87 -4.29 14.27
C LEU A 82 29.38 -3.97 14.43
N SER A 83 28.95 -3.60 15.63
CA SER A 83 27.59 -3.18 15.92
C SER A 83 27.21 -1.93 15.10
N GLY A 84 28.06 -0.90 15.10
CA GLY A 84 27.84 0.33 14.33
C GLY A 84 27.80 0.09 12.81
N LEU A 85 28.66 -0.78 12.28
CA LEU A 85 28.64 -1.17 10.87
C LEU A 85 27.34 -1.93 10.53
N ARG A 86 26.89 -2.83 11.41
CA ARG A 86 25.64 -3.56 11.22
C ARG A 86 24.45 -2.60 11.18
N GLU A 87 24.38 -1.65 12.11
CA GLU A 87 23.34 -0.62 12.13
C GLU A 87 23.33 0.21 10.83
N ASN A 88 24.50 0.62 10.34
CA ASN A 88 24.62 1.36 9.09
C ASN A 88 24.12 0.56 7.88
N VAL A 89 24.50 -0.72 7.80
CA VAL A 89 24.06 -1.61 6.72
C VAL A 89 22.54 -1.80 6.76
N ASP A 90 21.96 -2.00 7.95
CA ASP A 90 20.52 -2.12 8.13
C ASP A 90 19.78 -0.84 7.71
N LYS A 91 20.30 0.34 8.07
CA LYS A 91 19.76 1.64 7.61
C LYS A 91 19.82 1.80 6.09
N ILE A 92 20.92 1.39 5.45
CA ILE A 92 21.03 1.44 3.97
C ILE A 92 19.94 0.59 3.32
N LYS A 93 19.72 -0.62 3.85
CA LYS A 93 18.65 -1.51 3.36
C LYS A 93 17.28 -0.88 3.55
N GLU A 94 16.98 -0.36 4.74
CA GLU A 94 15.70 0.29 5.06
C GLU A 94 15.41 1.47 4.11
N HIS A 95 16.40 2.35 3.90
CA HIS A 95 16.26 3.48 3.00
C HIS A 95 16.16 3.06 1.53
N GLY A 96 16.87 2.02 1.11
CA GLY A 96 16.74 1.43 -0.22
C GLY A 96 15.34 0.87 -0.47
N ASP A 97 14.82 0.07 0.48
CA ASP A 97 13.46 -0.48 0.45
C ASP A 97 12.42 0.66 0.38
N ARG A 98 12.63 1.76 1.12
CA ARG A 98 11.79 2.97 1.06
C ARG A 98 11.80 3.62 -0.30
N ALA A 99 12.97 3.81 -0.90
CA ALA A 99 13.07 4.42 -2.22
C ALA A 99 12.35 3.56 -3.28
N ILE A 100 12.50 2.23 -3.24
CA ILE A 100 11.75 1.33 -4.13
C ILE A 100 10.24 1.46 -3.93
N SER A 101 9.79 1.52 -2.68
CA SER A 101 8.37 1.69 -2.35
C SER A 101 7.83 2.99 -2.95
N ILE A 102 8.51 4.12 -2.73
CA ILE A 102 8.14 5.42 -3.32
C ILE A 102 8.05 5.33 -4.85
N ILE A 103 9.06 4.74 -5.50
CA ILE A 103 9.09 4.57 -6.95
C ILE A 103 7.94 3.70 -7.45
N ARG A 104 7.59 2.62 -6.74
CA ARG A 104 6.42 1.79 -7.05
C ARG A 104 5.11 2.58 -6.91
N GLY A 105 5.01 3.45 -5.92
CA GLY A 105 3.88 4.37 -5.75
C GLY A 105 3.75 5.33 -6.94
N ILE A 106 4.87 5.88 -7.41
CA ILE A 106 4.94 6.74 -8.60
C ILE A 106 4.56 5.94 -9.87
N LEU A 107 5.06 4.71 -10.02
CA LEU A 107 4.73 3.81 -11.13
C LEU A 107 3.25 3.43 -11.19
N LEU A 108 2.64 3.18 -10.03
CA LEU A 108 1.21 2.96 -9.93
C LEU A 108 0.50 4.18 -10.51
N TYR A 109 0.89 5.40 -10.12
CA TYR A 109 0.31 6.64 -10.66
C TYR A 109 0.50 6.80 -12.19
N SER A 110 1.62 6.31 -12.71
CA SER A 110 2.10 6.54 -14.08
C SER A 110 1.59 5.55 -15.13
N ARG A 111 1.30 4.31 -14.74
CA ARG A 111 0.79 3.30 -15.67
C ARG A 111 -0.72 3.45 -15.85
N GLY A 112 -1.11 4.33 -16.77
CA GLY A 112 -2.37 4.25 -17.49
C GLY A 112 -2.09 4.30 -18.98
N LYS A 113 -2.02 3.13 -19.65
CA LYS A 113 -2.30 3.09 -21.09
C LYS A 113 -3.80 2.85 -21.22
N GLU A 114 -4.44 3.80 -21.91
CA GLU A 114 -5.86 3.95 -22.21
C GLU A 114 -6.77 4.00 -20.96
N ASP A 115 -7.17 5.21 -20.56
CA ASP A 115 -8.34 5.50 -19.72
C ASP A 115 -9.64 5.08 -20.44
N GLU A 116 -9.66 3.87 -21.01
CA GLU A 116 -10.79 3.37 -21.77
C GLU A 116 -11.74 2.60 -20.85
N PHE A 117 -12.99 3.05 -20.85
CA PHE A 117 -14.08 2.34 -20.21
C PHE A 117 -14.45 1.10 -21.01
N MET A 118 -14.08 -0.06 -20.45
CA MET A 118 -14.39 -1.35 -21.03
C MET A 118 -15.55 -2.03 -20.28
N LEU A 119 -16.40 -2.71 -21.03
CA LEU A 119 -17.45 -3.54 -20.45
C LEU A 119 -16.80 -4.72 -19.73
N THR A 120 -16.86 -4.72 -18.40
CA THR A 120 -16.02 -5.58 -17.56
C THR A 120 -16.84 -6.37 -16.55
N GLN A 121 -16.53 -7.64 -16.42
CA GLN A 121 -17.05 -8.53 -15.38
C GLN A 121 -16.39 -8.21 -14.03
N ILE A 122 -16.92 -7.19 -13.36
CA ILE A 122 -16.33 -6.62 -12.13
C ILE A 122 -16.14 -7.66 -11.03
N GLN A 123 -17.05 -8.62 -10.87
CA GLN A 123 -16.91 -9.71 -9.89
C GLN A 123 -15.66 -10.56 -10.13
N LYS A 124 -15.42 -10.94 -11.39
CA LYS A 124 -14.24 -11.74 -11.77
C LYS A 124 -12.96 -10.95 -11.48
N LEU A 125 -12.96 -9.67 -11.83
CA LEU A 125 -11.82 -8.78 -11.63
C LEU A 125 -11.54 -8.56 -10.13
N THR A 126 -12.56 -8.27 -9.32
CA THR A 126 -12.44 -8.17 -7.87
C THR A 126 -11.84 -9.44 -7.28
N LYS A 127 -12.39 -10.61 -7.64
CA LYS A 127 -11.90 -11.90 -7.14
C LYS A 127 -10.42 -12.10 -7.46
N GLU A 128 -10.03 -11.91 -8.72
CA GLU A 128 -8.65 -12.05 -9.16
C GLU A 128 -7.68 -11.21 -8.32
N TYR A 129 -7.99 -9.92 -8.14
CA TYR A 129 -7.09 -9.00 -7.44
C TYR A 129 -7.13 -9.13 -5.91
N VAL A 130 -8.24 -9.62 -5.34
CA VAL A 130 -8.32 -10.04 -3.92
C VAL A 130 -7.35 -11.19 -3.65
N TRP A 131 -7.41 -12.25 -4.47
CA TRP A 131 -6.53 -13.41 -4.32
C TRP A 131 -5.07 -13.07 -4.64
N LEU A 132 -4.82 -12.20 -5.61
CA LEU A 132 -3.47 -11.72 -5.93
C LEU A 132 -2.82 -11.02 -4.72
N ALA A 133 -3.53 -10.09 -4.06
CA ALA A 133 -3.04 -9.40 -2.88
C ALA A 133 -2.74 -10.38 -1.73
N TYR A 134 -3.63 -11.35 -1.52
CA TYR A 134 -3.46 -12.38 -0.51
C TYR A 134 -2.25 -13.29 -0.76
N HIS A 135 -2.05 -13.75 -2.00
CA HIS A 135 -0.89 -14.57 -2.35
C HIS A 135 0.43 -13.80 -2.23
N ALA A 136 0.44 -12.52 -2.62
CA ALA A 136 1.59 -11.65 -2.42
C ALA A 136 1.91 -11.48 -0.92
N MET A 137 0.89 -11.34 -0.07
CA MET A 137 1.06 -11.31 1.37
C MET A 137 1.65 -12.63 1.91
N ARG A 138 1.09 -13.78 1.53
CA ARG A 138 1.58 -15.10 1.99
C ARG A 138 3.03 -15.37 1.60
N ALA A 139 3.46 -14.88 0.43
CA ALA A 139 4.85 -14.98 0.00
C ALA A 139 5.79 -14.18 0.92
N ASN A 140 5.34 -13.02 1.41
CA ASN A 140 6.09 -12.16 2.33
C ASN A 140 6.03 -12.66 3.78
N TYR A 141 4.96 -13.35 4.19
CA TYR A 141 4.73 -13.80 5.57
C TYR A 141 4.36 -15.29 5.62
N LYS A 142 5.36 -16.18 5.47
CA LYS A 142 5.16 -17.63 5.28
C LYS A 142 4.36 -18.36 6.37
N ASN A 143 4.34 -17.83 7.60
CA ASN A 143 3.67 -18.45 8.76
C ASN A 143 2.31 -17.81 9.09
N PHE A 144 1.80 -16.95 8.23
CA PHE A 144 0.58 -16.20 8.47
C PHE A 144 -0.45 -16.47 7.37
N ASN A 145 -1.70 -16.69 7.80
CA ASN A 145 -2.79 -16.98 6.90
C ASN A 145 -4.01 -16.13 7.27
N ILE A 146 -4.81 -15.77 6.28
CA ILE A 146 -6.06 -15.00 6.45
C ILE A 146 -7.20 -15.82 5.89
N ALA A 147 -8.30 -15.94 6.64
CA ALA A 147 -9.55 -16.43 6.11
C ALA A 147 -10.20 -15.35 5.22
N ILE A 148 -10.34 -15.62 3.92
CA ILE A 148 -11.05 -14.72 3.01
C ILE A 148 -12.47 -15.24 2.82
N ARG A 149 -13.45 -14.47 3.28
CA ARG A 149 -14.89 -14.74 3.06
C ARG A 149 -15.38 -13.90 1.90
N GLU A 150 -15.86 -14.56 0.86
CA GLU A 150 -16.42 -13.91 -0.34
C GLU A 150 -17.95 -14.04 -0.32
N ASP A 151 -18.66 -12.93 -0.44
CA ASP A 151 -20.11 -12.90 -0.62
C ASP A 151 -20.46 -12.03 -1.82
N TYR A 152 -20.65 -12.69 -2.97
CA TYR A 152 -20.95 -12.02 -4.23
C TYR A 152 -22.40 -12.30 -4.62
N ALA A 153 -23.17 -11.23 -4.86
CA ALA A 153 -24.53 -11.35 -5.37
C ALA A 153 -24.53 -12.09 -6.73
N LYS A 154 -25.58 -12.86 -7.00
CA LYS A 154 -25.66 -13.70 -8.22
C LYS A 154 -25.90 -12.90 -9.50
N ASP A 155 -26.41 -11.67 -9.38
CA ASP A 155 -26.92 -10.84 -10.46
C ASP A 155 -26.06 -9.60 -10.73
N ILE A 156 -24.74 -9.70 -10.53
CA ILE A 156 -23.79 -8.62 -10.85
C ILE A 156 -23.61 -8.52 -12.37
N PRO A 157 -24.04 -7.42 -13.02
CA PRO A 157 -23.86 -7.23 -14.45
C PRO A 157 -22.40 -6.89 -14.79
N SER A 158 -22.03 -7.06 -16.06
CA SER A 158 -20.88 -6.32 -16.59
C SER A 158 -21.17 -4.82 -16.50
N ILE A 159 -20.19 -4.04 -16.05
CA ILE A 159 -20.29 -2.57 -16.02
C ILE A 159 -19.15 -1.96 -16.82
N ARG A 160 -19.35 -0.75 -17.34
CA ARG A 160 -18.27 0.02 -17.94
C ARG A 160 -17.40 0.62 -16.85
N LEU A 161 -16.13 0.22 -16.82
CA LEU A 161 -15.10 0.76 -15.93
C LEU A 161 -13.73 0.67 -16.62
N ILE A 162 -12.71 1.32 -16.06
CA ILE A 162 -11.31 1.19 -16.49
C ILE A 162 -10.68 0.03 -15.69
N PRO A 163 -10.46 -1.17 -16.27
CA PRO A 163 -10.13 -2.37 -15.49
C PRO A 163 -8.82 -2.27 -14.74
N GLN A 164 -7.82 -1.66 -15.35
CA GLN A 164 -6.50 -1.47 -14.74
C GLN A 164 -6.60 -0.60 -13.49
N ASP A 165 -7.34 0.50 -13.55
CA ASP A 165 -7.51 1.41 -12.44
C ASP A 165 -8.38 0.80 -11.33
N PHE A 166 -9.51 0.19 -11.68
CA PHE A 166 -10.32 -0.50 -10.68
C PHE A 166 -9.51 -1.58 -9.95
N SER A 167 -8.71 -2.36 -10.68
CA SER A 167 -7.83 -3.37 -10.10
C SER A 167 -6.80 -2.77 -9.14
N ARG A 168 -6.20 -1.61 -9.49
CA ARG A 168 -5.31 -0.87 -8.59
C ARG A 168 -6.03 -0.43 -7.32
N ALA A 169 -7.28 0.02 -7.42
CA ALA A 169 -8.06 0.42 -6.24
C ALA A 169 -8.31 -0.78 -5.30
N VAL A 170 -8.73 -1.93 -5.86
CA VAL A 170 -8.91 -3.18 -5.10
C VAL A 170 -7.61 -3.62 -4.43
N LEU A 171 -6.49 -3.65 -5.16
CA LEU A 171 -5.18 -4.03 -4.61
C LEU A 171 -4.75 -3.13 -3.45
N ASN A 172 -4.93 -1.82 -3.57
CA ASN A 172 -4.51 -0.90 -2.51
C ASN A 172 -5.28 -1.12 -1.20
N VAL A 173 -6.60 -1.31 -1.29
CA VAL A 173 -7.42 -1.61 -0.10
C VAL A 173 -7.11 -3.00 0.45
N MET A 174 -7.01 -4.02 -0.40
CA MET A 174 -6.69 -5.38 0.03
C MET A 174 -5.31 -5.50 0.68
N ASN A 175 -4.29 -4.80 0.17
CA ASN A 175 -2.96 -4.77 0.79
C ASN A 175 -2.98 -4.07 2.16
N ASN A 176 -3.85 -3.07 2.34
CA ASN A 176 -4.02 -2.42 3.63
C ASN A 176 -4.77 -3.32 4.62
N ALA A 177 -5.84 -3.98 4.19
CA ALA A 177 -6.55 -4.98 4.97
C ALA A 177 -5.63 -6.11 5.41
N CYS A 178 -4.88 -6.71 4.49
CA CYS A 178 -3.92 -7.78 4.79
C CYS A 178 -2.87 -7.35 5.82
N TYR A 179 -2.31 -6.15 5.66
CA TYR A 179 -1.34 -5.61 6.61
C TYR A 179 -1.95 -5.35 8.00
N ALA A 180 -3.16 -4.79 8.08
CA ALA A 180 -3.82 -4.49 9.34
C ALA A 180 -4.11 -5.76 10.14
N VAL A 181 -4.54 -6.83 9.46
CA VAL A 181 -4.81 -8.14 10.08
C VAL A 181 -3.51 -8.81 10.52
N TRP A 182 -2.46 -8.75 9.68
CA TRP A 182 -1.13 -9.28 10.02
C TRP A 182 -0.55 -8.60 11.25
N LYS A 183 -0.59 -7.26 11.29
CA LYS A 183 -0.04 -6.50 12.41
C LYS A 183 -0.76 -6.77 13.72
N LYS A 184 -2.09 -6.89 13.69
CA LYS A 184 -2.88 -7.33 14.85
C LYS A 184 -2.47 -8.73 15.29
N TRP A 185 -2.32 -9.67 14.35
CA TRP A 185 -1.93 -11.06 14.65
C TRP A 185 -0.59 -11.16 15.39
N GLN A 186 0.39 -10.31 15.06
CA GLN A 186 1.68 -10.30 15.76
C GLN A 186 1.59 -9.99 17.26
N ASN A 187 0.56 -9.24 17.67
CA ASN A 187 0.37 -8.76 19.04
C ASN A 187 -0.93 -9.30 19.66
N ALA A 188 -1.59 -10.26 19.00
CA ALA A 188 -2.93 -10.69 19.39
C ALA A 188 -2.91 -11.69 20.56
N PRO A 189 -3.90 -11.63 21.47
CA PRO A 189 -4.12 -12.68 22.47
C PRO A 189 -4.54 -14.00 21.80
N GLU A 190 -4.44 -15.10 22.55
CA GLU A 190 -4.92 -16.43 22.11
C GLU A 190 -6.37 -16.36 21.61
N GLY A 191 -6.63 -16.93 20.43
CA GLY A 191 -7.98 -17.03 19.85
C GLY A 191 -8.31 -16.00 18.76
N TYR A 192 -7.43 -15.05 18.44
CA TYR A 192 -7.65 -14.18 17.28
C TYR A 192 -7.50 -14.95 15.96
N SER A 193 -8.56 -14.92 15.13
CA SER A 193 -8.58 -15.51 13.79
C SER A 193 -8.56 -14.41 12.72
N PRO A 194 -7.43 -14.20 12.02
CA PRO A 194 -7.31 -13.31 10.87
C PRO A 194 -8.40 -13.52 9.81
N GLU A 195 -9.18 -12.47 9.51
CA GLU A 195 -10.27 -12.56 8.54
C GLU A 195 -10.45 -11.29 7.71
N ILE A 196 -10.71 -11.46 6.42
CA ILE A 196 -11.15 -10.40 5.50
C ILE A 196 -12.44 -10.86 4.82
N MET A 197 -13.49 -10.06 4.92
CA MET A 197 -14.76 -10.24 4.24
C MET A 197 -14.83 -9.33 3.02
N VAL A 198 -15.11 -9.90 1.86
CA VAL A 198 -15.29 -9.18 0.60
C VAL A 198 -16.71 -9.41 0.13
N THR A 199 -17.49 -8.32 0.03
CA THR A 199 -18.85 -8.39 -0.51
C THR A 199 -18.96 -7.59 -1.79
N LEU A 200 -19.76 -8.08 -2.75
CA LEU A 200 -20.09 -7.35 -3.96
C LEU A 200 -21.59 -7.47 -4.21
N GLU A 201 -22.27 -6.34 -4.18
CA GLU A 201 -23.72 -6.28 -4.32
C GLU A 201 -24.13 -5.22 -5.34
N LYS A 202 -25.29 -5.44 -5.96
CA LYS A 202 -25.95 -4.47 -6.81
C LYS A 202 -27.06 -3.79 -6.02
N LEU A 203 -26.96 -2.48 -5.85
CA LEU A 203 -28.00 -1.65 -5.24
C LEU A 203 -28.51 -0.65 -6.28
N ASP A 204 -29.70 -0.92 -6.81
CA ASP A 204 -30.33 -0.11 -7.86
C ASP A 204 -29.39 0.08 -9.06
N LYS A 205 -28.97 1.32 -9.35
CA LYS A 205 -28.05 1.68 -10.44
C LYS A 205 -26.59 1.75 -9.99
N ARG A 206 -26.20 1.01 -8.95
CA ARG A 206 -24.84 1.05 -8.39
C ARG A 206 -24.35 -0.34 -8.04
N ILE A 207 -23.05 -0.55 -8.19
CA ILE A 207 -22.33 -1.68 -7.60
C ILE A 207 -21.64 -1.19 -6.34
N VAL A 208 -21.77 -1.97 -5.27
CA VAL A 208 -21.09 -1.72 -4.00
C VAL A 208 -20.13 -2.88 -3.73
N LEU A 209 -18.83 -2.60 -3.81
CA LEU A 209 -17.78 -3.48 -3.33
C LEU A 209 -17.43 -3.10 -1.91
N SER A 210 -17.57 -4.00 -0.95
CA SER A 210 -17.08 -3.81 0.42
C SER A 210 -15.91 -4.75 0.71
N ILE A 211 -14.86 -4.21 1.33
CA ILE A 211 -13.73 -4.98 1.85
C ILE A 211 -13.60 -4.64 3.32
N ARG A 212 -13.90 -5.60 4.20
CA ARG A 212 -13.83 -5.48 5.65
C ARG A 212 -12.77 -6.40 6.22
N ASP A 213 -11.84 -5.85 6.97
CA ASP A 213 -10.87 -6.62 7.77
C ASP A 213 -11.22 -6.58 9.26
N ASN A 214 -10.78 -7.58 10.02
CA ASN A 214 -10.85 -7.59 11.49
C ASN A 214 -9.53 -7.17 12.17
N GLY A 215 -8.76 -6.30 11.50
CA GLY A 215 -7.42 -5.85 11.94
C GLY A 215 -7.44 -4.82 13.08
N GLU A 216 -6.37 -4.02 13.17
CA GLU A 216 -6.19 -3.03 14.25
C GLU A 216 -7.13 -1.81 14.20
N GLY A 217 -7.90 -1.65 13.12
CA GLY A 217 -8.69 -0.44 12.92
C GLY A 217 -7.85 0.84 12.78
N MET A 218 -8.49 2.00 12.85
CA MET A 218 -7.86 3.32 12.70
C MET A 218 -8.24 4.27 13.83
N SER A 219 -7.24 5.00 14.35
CA SER A 219 -7.48 6.08 15.32
C SER A 219 -8.15 7.28 14.63
N PRO A 220 -8.81 8.19 15.39
CA PRO A 220 -9.41 9.40 14.81
C PRO A 220 -8.42 10.26 14.02
N GLU A 221 -7.16 10.29 14.42
CA GLU A 221 -6.09 11.02 13.73
C GLU A 221 -5.75 10.40 12.38
N VAL A 222 -5.62 9.07 12.33
CA VAL A 222 -5.36 8.31 11.10
C VAL A 222 -6.53 8.49 10.12
N LYS A 223 -7.78 8.45 10.60
CA LYS A 223 -8.97 8.66 9.77
C LYS A 223 -8.98 10.01 9.06
N ARG A 224 -8.54 11.09 9.74
CA ARG A 224 -8.49 12.45 9.18
C ARG A 224 -7.48 12.58 8.05
N LYS A 225 -6.35 11.87 8.15
CA LYS A 225 -5.23 11.94 7.19
C LYS A 225 -5.21 10.78 6.18
N LEU A 226 -6.20 9.89 6.25
CA LEU A 226 -6.21 8.62 5.52
C LEU A 226 -5.97 8.77 4.02
N PHE A 227 -6.51 9.85 3.44
CA PHE A 227 -6.40 10.14 2.03
C PHE A 227 -5.40 11.27 1.71
N ASP A 228 -4.63 11.72 2.69
CA ASP A 228 -3.56 12.68 2.45
C ASP A 228 -2.41 11.97 1.74
N SER A 229 -1.90 12.58 0.68
CA SER A 229 -0.78 12.03 -0.07
C SER A 229 0.45 11.85 0.82
N PHE A 230 1.14 10.71 0.70
CA PHE A 230 2.33 10.32 1.45
C PHE A 230 2.11 10.02 2.94
N PHE A 231 0.88 10.09 3.45
CA PHE A 231 0.58 9.67 4.81
C PHE A 231 0.54 8.13 4.93
N THR A 232 1.31 7.57 5.87
CA THR A 232 1.25 6.13 6.18
C THR A 232 1.57 5.86 7.64
N THR A 233 0.92 4.84 8.20
CA THR A 233 1.19 4.29 9.54
C THR A 233 2.09 3.05 9.50
N LYS A 234 2.49 2.61 8.30
CA LYS A 234 3.41 1.48 8.14
C LYS A 234 4.86 1.94 8.38
N PRO A 235 5.75 1.05 8.85
CA PRO A 235 7.17 1.36 8.97
C PRO A 235 7.75 1.91 7.67
N VAL A 236 8.80 2.70 7.84
CA VAL A 236 9.61 3.21 6.73
C VAL A 236 10.02 2.05 5.82
N GLY A 237 9.81 2.19 4.51
CA GLY A 237 10.05 1.09 3.55
C GLY A 237 8.78 0.35 3.10
N GLN A 238 7.76 0.26 3.95
CA GLN A 238 6.62 -0.65 3.70
C GLN A 238 5.35 0.06 3.20
N GLY A 239 5.25 1.38 3.40
CA GLY A 239 4.12 2.19 2.96
C GLY A 239 4.56 3.36 2.08
N THR A 240 3.95 3.50 0.90
CA THR A 240 4.15 4.68 0.04
C THR A 240 3.34 5.89 0.49
N GLY A 241 2.27 5.64 1.25
CA GLY A 241 1.27 6.65 1.62
C GLY A 241 0.45 7.20 0.45
N LEU A 242 0.58 6.63 -0.75
CA LEU A 242 -0.16 7.06 -1.95
C LEU A 242 -1.38 6.19 -2.23
N GLY A 243 -1.45 4.98 -1.65
CA GLY A 243 -2.46 3.98 -2.03
C GLY A 243 -3.90 4.45 -1.87
N MET A 244 -4.23 5.13 -0.76
CA MET A 244 -5.60 5.60 -0.51
C MET A 244 -5.95 6.85 -1.32
N ALA A 245 -5.00 7.77 -1.53
CA ALA A 245 -5.19 8.90 -2.43
C ALA A 245 -5.50 8.41 -3.86
N ILE A 246 -4.79 7.38 -4.33
CA ILE A 246 -5.04 6.71 -5.61
C ILE A 246 -6.44 6.08 -5.65
N VAL A 247 -6.87 5.40 -4.59
CA VAL A 247 -8.21 4.81 -4.51
C VAL A 247 -9.29 5.89 -4.67
N ARG A 248 -9.14 7.02 -3.98
CA ARG A 248 -10.08 8.13 -4.08
C ARG A 248 -10.12 8.72 -5.49
N ASP A 249 -8.96 8.96 -6.10
CA ASP A 249 -8.89 9.48 -7.46
C ASP A 249 -9.56 8.53 -8.48
N ILE A 250 -9.23 7.24 -8.41
CA ILE A 250 -9.80 6.23 -9.30
C ILE A 250 -11.31 6.15 -9.15
N ILE A 251 -11.81 6.00 -7.92
CA ILE A 251 -13.24 5.74 -7.71
C ILE A 251 -14.07 7.01 -7.86
N GLU A 252 -13.65 8.14 -7.28
CA GLU A 252 -14.45 9.37 -7.25
C GLU A 252 -14.25 10.24 -8.49
N ASN A 253 -13.00 10.45 -8.93
CA ASN A 253 -12.72 11.35 -10.06
C ASN A 253 -12.89 10.63 -11.40
N LYS A 254 -12.30 9.44 -11.57
CA LYS A 254 -12.37 8.71 -12.84
C LYS A 254 -13.70 7.98 -13.04
N HIS A 255 -14.17 7.24 -12.04
CA HIS A 255 -15.39 6.41 -12.17
C HIS A 255 -16.67 7.08 -11.65
N HIS A 256 -16.59 8.35 -11.22
CA HIS A 256 -17.73 9.12 -10.69
C HIS A 256 -18.49 8.42 -9.57
N GLY A 257 -17.79 7.57 -8.82
CA GLY A 257 -18.28 6.83 -7.68
C GLY A 257 -18.07 7.55 -6.36
N LYS A 258 -18.14 6.79 -5.27
CA LYS A 258 -17.83 7.26 -3.92
C LYS A 258 -17.01 6.22 -3.18
N VAL A 259 -16.03 6.68 -2.42
CA VAL A 259 -15.32 5.84 -1.45
C VAL A 259 -15.86 6.16 -0.06
N LEU A 260 -16.47 5.17 0.58
CA LEU A 260 -16.84 5.26 1.99
C LEU A 260 -15.90 4.37 2.80
N PHE A 261 -15.67 4.74 4.05
CA PHE A 261 -15.00 3.87 4.98
C PHE A 261 -15.62 3.97 6.37
N ASP A 262 -15.56 2.87 7.10
CA ASP A 262 -15.89 2.78 8.51
C ASP A 262 -14.78 2.00 9.22
N SER A 263 -14.46 2.38 10.44
CA SER A 263 -13.37 1.72 11.17
C SER A 263 -13.52 1.96 12.66
N VAL A 264 -13.32 0.90 13.44
CA VAL A 264 -13.31 0.96 14.90
C VAL A 264 -11.94 0.50 15.36
N LEU A 265 -11.27 1.34 16.15
CA LEU A 265 -9.92 1.07 16.64
C LEU A 265 -9.91 -0.25 17.43
N HIS A 266 -8.93 -1.09 17.15
CA HIS A 266 -8.74 -2.45 17.64
C HIS A 266 -9.77 -3.50 17.18
N GLU A 267 -10.77 -3.12 16.39
CA GLU A 267 -11.81 -4.07 15.93
C GLU A 267 -11.73 -4.35 14.44
N TYR A 268 -11.94 -3.34 13.59
CA TYR A 268 -12.08 -3.54 12.15
C TYR A 268 -11.84 -2.27 11.32
N THR A 269 -11.60 -2.46 10.03
CA THR A 269 -11.76 -1.43 9.00
C THR A 269 -12.60 -1.98 7.85
N CYS A 270 -13.46 -1.16 7.28
CA CYS A 270 -14.33 -1.50 6.17
C CYS A 270 -14.29 -0.37 5.14
N PHE A 271 -13.81 -0.67 3.93
CA PHE A 271 -13.90 0.23 2.79
C PHE A 271 -15.04 -0.19 1.86
N ARG A 272 -15.75 0.78 1.30
CA ARG A 272 -16.82 0.55 0.33
C ARG A 272 -16.59 1.41 -0.91
N PHE A 273 -16.54 0.79 -2.08
CA PHE A 273 -16.55 1.47 -3.37
C PHE A 273 -17.95 1.42 -3.94
N ILE A 274 -18.55 2.59 -4.13
CA ILE A 274 -19.87 2.74 -4.75
C ILE A 274 -19.65 3.22 -6.17
N ILE A 275 -19.84 2.32 -7.15
CA ILE A 275 -19.59 2.60 -8.57
C ILE A 275 -20.94 2.65 -9.31
N PRO A 276 -21.25 3.72 -10.05
CA PRO A 276 -22.46 3.79 -10.87
C PRO A 276 -22.46 2.72 -11.98
N ILE A 277 -23.61 2.11 -12.21
CA ILE A 277 -23.90 1.29 -13.39
C ILE A 277 -24.40 2.27 -14.45
N ALA A 278 -23.47 2.83 -15.22
CA ALA A 278 -23.82 3.66 -16.38
C ALA A 278 -24.36 2.80 -17.53
#